data_AF-A0A2D6M195-F1
#
_entry.id   AF-A0A2D6M195-F1
#
_cell.length_a   1.000
_cell.length_b   1.000
_cell.length_c   1.000
_cell.angle_alpha   90.00
_cell.angle_beta   90.00
_cell.angle_gamma   90.00
#
_symmetry.space_group_name_H-M   'P 1'
#
loop_
_entity.id
_entity.type
_entity.pdbx_description
1 polymer ?
#
loop_
_entity_poly.entity_id
_entity_poly.type
_entity_poly.pdbx_seq_one_letter_code
_entity_poly.pdbx_strand_id
1 'polypeptide(L)'
;MLLLAGCTQAPADTNIDDTDNTDNTGGVDVTVEVVEVGDNIKVEYRGSFEDGEVFDSSERFGKPLEFVAGIGRMIKGFDDAVIGMKLNDEKTITITAENAYGVSDPKRVVEIPRESINIDWNTLEAGTPISSTVAGNGVVLEKKEDSVLVDFNHPLAGKTLVFWIKVVELNKSQ
;
A
#
# COMPACT_ATOMS: atom_id res chain seq x y z
N MET A 1 30.15 -86.25 25.44
CA MET A 1 31.54 -85.77 25.43
C MET A 1 31.66 -84.84 24.23
N LEU A 2 32.13 -83.61 24.48
CA LEU A 2 32.20 -82.44 23.58
C LEU A 2 32.51 -82.77 22.11
N LEU A 3 31.81 -82.11 21.18
CA LEU A 3 32.44 -81.10 20.32
C LEU A 3 31.37 -80.25 19.60
N LEU A 4 31.60 -78.94 19.73
CA LEU A 4 30.86 -77.81 19.19
C LEU A 4 31.38 -77.42 17.80
N ALA A 5 30.52 -76.68 17.11
CA ALA A 5 30.79 -75.64 16.11
C ALA A 5 31.06 -76.04 14.65
N GLY A 6 30.28 -75.40 13.77
CA GLY A 6 30.63 -75.16 12.38
C GLY A 6 29.52 -75.45 11.37
N CYS A 7 28.38 -74.77 11.44
CA CYS A 7 27.47 -74.74 10.27
C CYS A 7 28.10 -73.88 9.17
N THR A 8 28.54 -74.54 8.11
CA THR A 8 28.83 -74.00 6.79
C THR A 8 27.55 -73.97 5.97
N GLN A 9 27.27 -72.87 5.27
CA GLN A 9 26.59 -72.90 3.98
C GLN A 9 26.85 -71.63 3.17
N ALA A 10 27.41 -71.82 1.98
CA ALA A 10 27.46 -70.92 0.83
C ALA A 10 26.30 -71.28 -0.13
N PRO A 11 26.21 -70.77 -1.37
CA PRO A 11 26.30 -69.40 -1.91
C PRO A 11 25.04 -69.04 -2.74
N ALA A 12 24.91 -67.82 -3.26
CA ALA A 12 24.49 -67.54 -4.65
C ALA A 12 24.39 -66.03 -4.94
N ASP A 13 25.07 -65.62 -6.01
CA ASP A 13 24.91 -64.36 -6.72
C ASP A 13 23.49 -64.16 -7.23
N THR A 14 23.03 -62.90 -7.20
CA THR A 14 22.36 -62.28 -8.35
C THR A 14 22.64 -60.78 -8.36
N ASN A 15 23.39 -60.32 -9.34
CA ASN A 15 23.37 -58.93 -9.81
C ASN A 15 21.94 -58.59 -10.26
N ILE A 16 21.35 -57.55 -9.67
CA ILE A 16 20.28 -56.77 -10.30
C ILE A 16 20.80 -55.33 -10.34
N ASP A 17 21.03 -54.88 -11.57
CA ASP A 17 21.12 -53.49 -11.97
C ASP A 17 19.69 -52.92 -11.89
N ASP A 18 19.43 -52.11 -10.88
CA ASP A 18 18.26 -51.23 -10.81
C ASP A 18 18.75 -49.84 -10.42
N THR A 19 18.72 -48.94 -11.40
CA THR A 19 18.86 -47.50 -11.23
C THR A 19 17.76 -46.99 -10.30
N ASP A 20 18.04 -46.84 -9.01
CA ASP A 20 17.12 -46.16 -8.08
C ASP A 20 17.55 -44.70 -7.87
N ASN A 21 16.96 -43.86 -8.71
CA ASN A 21 16.75 -42.44 -8.45
C ASN A 21 15.85 -42.30 -7.21
N THR A 22 16.46 -42.10 -6.04
CA THR A 22 15.73 -41.63 -4.86
C THR A 22 15.88 -40.13 -4.69
N ASP A 23 14.72 -39.51 -4.88
CA ASP A 23 14.35 -38.11 -4.74
C ASP A 23 14.68 -37.51 -3.35
N ASN A 24 15.03 -36.22 -3.40
CA ASN A 24 14.87 -35.16 -2.40
C ASN A 24 15.06 -35.44 -0.91
N THR A 25 16.01 -34.70 -0.32
CA THR A 25 15.67 -33.47 0.45
C THR A 25 16.93 -32.64 0.69
N GLY A 26 17.42 -32.01 -0.37
CA GLY A 26 18.26 -30.82 -0.21
C GLY A 26 17.33 -29.68 0.21
N GLY A 27 17.41 -29.26 1.48
CA GLY A 27 16.68 -28.09 1.95
C GLY A 27 17.06 -26.88 1.11
N VAL A 28 16.21 -26.54 0.14
CA VAL A 28 16.25 -25.25 -0.52
C VAL A 28 15.69 -24.28 0.51
N ASP A 29 16.55 -23.49 1.14
CA ASP A 29 16.13 -22.23 1.75
C ASP A 29 15.53 -21.38 0.64
N VAL A 30 14.23 -21.51 0.42
CA VAL A 30 13.48 -20.61 -0.46
C VAL A 30 13.42 -19.28 0.29
N THR A 31 14.41 -18.42 0.03
CA THR A 31 14.39 -17.04 0.49
C THR A 31 13.19 -16.37 -0.15
N VAL A 32 12.11 -16.20 0.62
CA VAL A 32 10.93 -15.51 0.14
C VAL A 32 11.28 -14.02 0.08
N GLU A 33 11.37 -13.49 -1.13
CA GLU A 33 11.61 -12.07 -1.33
C GLU A 33 10.46 -11.26 -0.72
N VAL A 34 10.83 -10.29 0.10
CA VAL A 34 9.93 -9.33 0.71
C VAL A 34 10.24 -7.94 0.16
N VAL A 35 9.24 -7.06 0.18
CA VAL A 35 9.38 -5.64 -0.14
C VAL A 35 10.31 -4.99 0.88
N GLU A 36 11.35 -4.34 0.38
CA GLU A 36 12.31 -3.56 1.15
C GLU A 36 12.30 -2.11 0.67
N VAL A 37 12.86 -1.22 1.49
CA VAL A 37 12.97 0.20 1.14
C VAL A 37 13.86 0.34 -0.11
N GLY A 38 13.34 1.03 -1.13
CA GLY A 38 14.04 1.24 -2.40
C GLY A 38 13.59 0.30 -3.53
N ASP A 39 12.88 -0.78 -3.24
CA ASP A 39 12.33 -1.66 -4.26
C ASP A 39 11.29 -0.93 -5.12
N ASN A 40 11.24 -1.25 -6.42
CA ASN A 40 10.15 -0.81 -7.29
C ASN A 40 9.05 -1.88 -7.28
N ILE A 41 7.85 -1.50 -6.83
CA ILE A 41 6.72 -2.42 -6.69
C ILE A 41 5.51 -1.92 -7.47
N LYS A 42 4.67 -2.86 -7.88
CA LYS A 42 3.32 -2.56 -8.34
C LYS A 42 2.30 -3.13 -7.38
N VAL A 43 1.31 -2.32 -7.03
CA VAL A 43 0.23 -2.72 -6.14
C VAL A 43 -1.14 -2.48 -6.77
N GLU A 44 -2.05 -3.43 -6.54
CA GLU A 44 -3.48 -3.13 -6.60
C GLU A 44 -3.89 -2.53 -5.25
N TYR A 45 -4.77 -1.54 -5.27
CA TYR A 45 -5.24 -0.91 -4.06
C TYR A 45 -6.67 -0.42 -4.18
N ARG A 46 -7.32 -0.30 -3.02
CA ARG A 46 -8.62 0.34 -2.85
C ARG A 46 -8.59 1.17 -1.57
N GLY A 47 -8.78 2.48 -1.72
CA GLY A 47 -8.90 3.43 -0.61
C GLY A 47 -10.36 3.77 -0.33
N SER A 48 -10.77 3.61 0.92
CA SER A 48 -12.10 3.97 1.40
C SER A 48 -12.07 4.74 2.71
N PHE A 49 -13.16 5.42 3.03
CA PHE A 49 -13.41 5.96 4.36
C PHE A 49 -13.82 4.83 5.33
N GLU A 50 -13.93 5.16 6.62
CA GLU A 50 -14.31 4.20 7.67
C GLU A 50 -15.75 3.67 7.52
N ASP A 51 -16.61 4.40 6.82
CA ASP A 51 -17.98 3.98 6.47
C ASP A 51 -18.03 3.05 5.23
N GLY A 52 -16.88 2.80 4.58
CA GLY A 52 -16.74 1.96 3.40
C GLY A 52 -16.94 2.67 2.06
N GLU A 53 -17.24 3.98 2.05
CA GLU A 53 -17.29 4.76 0.81
C GLU A 53 -15.89 4.81 0.18
N VAL A 54 -15.79 4.39 -1.09
CA VAL A 54 -14.53 4.33 -1.83
C VAL A 54 -14.25 5.68 -2.44
N PHE A 55 -13.09 6.25 -2.13
CA PHE A 55 -12.65 7.51 -2.73
C PHE A 55 -11.63 7.31 -3.85
N ASP A 56 -10.88 6.19 -3.85
CA ASP A 56 -9.90 5.89 -4.90
C ASP A 56 -9.61 4.39 -5.06
N SER A 57 -9.21 3.96 -6.25
CA SER A 57 -8.78 2.57 -6.51
C SER A 57 -7.90 2.44 -7.76
N SER A 58 -7.00 1.46 -7.77
CA SER A 58 -6.22 1.11 -8.98
C SER A 58 -7.11 0.62 -10.13
N GLU A 59 -8.22 -0.07 -9.81
CA GLU A 59 -9.20 -0.54 -10.79
C GLU A 59 -9.78 0.60 -11.61
N ARG A 60 -10.05 1.75 -10.98
CA ARG A 60 -10.57 2.95 -11.66
C ARG A 60 -9.63 3.45 -12.76
N PHE A 61 -8.32 3.24 -12.60
CA PHE A 61 -7.32 3.62 -13.59
C PHE A 61 -6.96 2.50 -14.57
N GLY A 62 -7.51 1.30 -14.38
CA GLY A 62 -7.28 0.13 -15.23
C GLY A 62 -5.85 -0.43 -15.16
N LYS A 63 -5.06 -0.03 -14.17
CA LYS A 63 -3.68 -0.51 -13.98
C LYS A 63 -3.23 -0.43 -12.51
N PRO A 64 -2.33 -1.33 -12.07
CA PRO A 64 -1.68 -1.22 -10.77
C PRO A 64 -0.94 0.11 -10.58
N LEU A 65 -0.80 0.52 -9.32
CA LEU A 65 0.02 1.66 -8.92
C LEU A 65 1.47 1.21 -8.82
N GLU A 66 2.35 1.82 -9.60
CA GLU A 66 3.81 1.59 -9.56
C GLU A 66 4.49 2.69 -8.75
N PHE A 67 5.31 2.31 -7.77
CA PHE A 67 6.10 3.24 -6.97
C PHE A 67 7.31 2.56 -6.31
N VAL A 68 8.22 3.39 -5.81
CA VAL A 68 9.38 2.93 -5.04
C VAL A 68 9.01 2.88 -3.57
N ALA A 69 9.13 1.72 -2.94
CA ALA A 69 8.68 1.48 -1.57
C ALA A 69 9.53 2.23 -0.54
N GLY A 70 8.87 2.87 0.44
CA GLY A 70 9.52 3.40 1.65
C GLY A 70 10.39 4.64 1.44
N ILE A 71 10.33 5.31 0.29
CA ILE A 71 11.11 6.54 0.01
C ILE A 71 10.32 7.84 0.25
N GLY A 72 9.12 7.76 0.84
CA GLY A 72 8.31 8.93 1.19
C GLY A 72 7.59 9.57 0.00
N ARG A 73 7.32 8.78 -1.06
CA ARG A 73 6.50 9.24 -2.20
C ARG A 73 5.02 8.95 -2.02
N MET A 74 4.68 8.06 -1.10
CA MET A 74 3.31 7.79 -0.69
C MET A 74 3.03 8.40 0.69
N ILE A 75 1.76 8.39 1.09
CA ILE A 75 1.41 8.70 2.48
C ILE A 75 2.12 7.73 3.42
N LYS A 76 2.57 8.22 4.57
CA LYS A 76 3.45 7.49 5.49
C LYS A 76 2.91 6.10 5.85
N GLY A 77 1.63 6.01 6.20
CA GLY A 77 1.02 4.74 6.57
C GLY A 77 0.94 3.72 5.43
N PHE A 78 0.91 4.17 4.18
CA PHE A 78 0.92 3.29 3.01
C PHE A 78 2.34 2.78 2.75
N ASP A 79 3.33 3.69 2.76
CA ASP A 79 4.75 3.34 2.60
C ASP A 79 5.19 2.34 3.68
N ASP A 80 4.88 2.62 4.95
CA ASP A 80 5.22 1.73 6.07
C ASP A 80 4.54 0.37 5.95
N ALA A 81 3.32 0.34 5.41
CA ALA A 81 2.56 -0.88 5.30
C ALA A 81 3.09 -1.82 4.22
N VAL A 82 3.59 -1.33 3.09
CA VAL A 82 4.06 -2.25 2.04
C VAL A 82 5.36 -2.95 2.39
N ILE A 83 6.17 -2.38 3.29
CA ILE A 83 7.43 -3.01 3.73
C ILE A 83 7.17 -4.36 4.38
N GLY A 84 7.94 -5.37 3.97
CA GLY A 84 7.84 -6.74 4.46
C GLY A 84 6.72 -7.58 3.81
N MET A 85 5.88 -7.00 2.97
CA MET A 85 4.92 -7.77 2.16
C MET A 85 5.66 -8.61 1.11
N LYS A 86 5.11 -9.75 0.75
CA LYS A 86 5.63 -10.61 -0.33
C LYS A 86 4.86 -10.37 -1.62
N LEU A 87 5.39 -10.89 -2.73
CA LEU A 87 4.63 -10.95 -3.97
C LEU A 87 3.33 -11.74 -3.76
N ASN A 88 2.20 -11.18 -4.22
CA ASN A 88 0.83 -11.66 -4.03
C ASN A 88 0.26 -11.53 -2.61
N ASP A 89 1.01 -11.01 -1.64
CA ASP A 89 0.42 -10.70 -0.33
C ASP A 89 -0.59 -9.57 -0.48
N GLU A 90 -1.68 -9.68 0.28
CA GLU A 90 -2.69 -8.65 0.41
C GLU A 90 -3.01 -8.39 1.87
N LYS A 91 -3.36 -7.14 2.19
CA LYS A 91 -3.83 -6.76 3.52
C LYS A 91 -4.70 -5.52 3.49
N THR A 92 -5.50 -5.38 4.54
CA THR A 92 -6.24 -4.14 4.83
C THR A 92 -5.60 -3.44 6.01
N ILE A 93 -5.37 -2.14 5.87
CA ILE A 93 -4.80 -1.28 6.91
C ILE A 93 -5.70 -0.08 7.15
N THR A 94 -5.69 0.43 8.38
CA THR A 94 -6.30 1.71 8.76
C THR A 94 -5.18 2.71 9.01
N ILE A 95 -5.22 3.83 8.30
CA ILE A 95 -4.23 4.91 8.37
C ILE A 95 -4.90 6.13 8.99
N THR A 96 -4.41 6.56 10.15
CA THR A 96 -4.88 7.78 10.81
C THR A 96 -4.55 9.01 9.98
N ALA A 97 -5.25 10.13 10.24
CA ALA A 97 -5.02 11.38 9.54
C ALA A 97 -3.54 11.82 9.54
N GLU A 98 -2.83 11.68 10.66
CA GLU A 98 -1.42 12.03 10.82
C GLU A 98 -0.49 11.22 9.90
N ASN A 99 -0.83 9.97 9.63
CA ASN A 99 -0.06 9.08 8.76
C ASN A 99 -0.58 9.08 7.30
N ALA A 100 -1.66 9.80 7.04
CA ALA A 100 -2.27 9.98 5.72
C ALA A 100 -1.97 11.38 5.15
N TYR A 101 -2.98 12.25 5.10
CA TYR A 101 -2.90 13.60 4.53
C TYR A 101 -2.76 14.70 5.59
N GLY A 102 -2.37 14.33 6.80
CA GLY A 102 -2.25 15.22 7.94
C GLY A 102 -3.58 15.50 8.64
N VAL A 103 -3.50 16.11 9.81
CA VAL A 103 -4.67 16.65 10.51
C VAL A 103 -5.18 17.90 9.79
N SER A 104 -6.49 18.15 9.87
CA SER A 104 -7.04 19.42 9.42
C SER A 104 -6.48 20.56 10.27
N ASP A 105 -5.97 21.60 9.63
CA ASP A 105 -5.48 22.80 10.30
C ASP A 105 -6.54 23.90 10.22
N PRO A 106 -7.15 24.31 11.35
CA PRO A 106 -8.10 25.43 11.39
C PRO A 106 -7.53 26.73 10.85
N LYS A 107 -6.20 26.94 10.89
CA LYS A 107 -5.55 28.14 10.34
C LYS A 107 -5.55 28.18 8.82
N ARG A 108 -5.83 27.04 8.17
CA ARG A 108 -6.02 26.95 6.71
C ARG A 108 -7.47 27.17 6.28
N VAL A 109 -8.38 27.39 7.23
CA VAL A 109 -9.69 27.95 6.94
C VAL A 109 -9.57 29.46 7.02
N VAL A 110 -9.69 30.12 5.87
CA VAL A 110 -9.42 31.56 5.72
C VAL A 110 -10.68 32.27 5.26
N GLU A 111 -10.97 33.39 5.90
CA GLU A 111 -12.01 34.31 5.45
C GLU A 111 -11.46 35.25 4.39
N ILE A 112 -12.05 35.20 3.20
CA ILE A 112 -11.65 36.01 2.05
C ILE A 112 -12.72 37.06 1.80
N PRO A 113 -12.39 38.37 1.86
CA PRO A 113 -13.32 39.43 1.51
C PRO A 113 -13.79 39.29 0.06
N ARG A 114 -15.05 39.63 -0.20
CA ARG A 114 -15.65 39.62 -1.55
C ARG A 114 -14.80 40.32 -2.59
N GLU A 115 -14.18 41.44 -2.23
CA GLU A 115 -13.34 42.26 -3.11
C GLU A 115 -12.07 41.53 -3.59
N SER A 116 -11.64 40.50 -2.87
CA SER A 116 -10.46 39.69 -3.20
C SER A 116 -10.81 38.45 -4.04
N ILE A 117 -12.08 38.25 -4.39
CA ILE A 117 -12.55 37.09 -5.14
C ILE A 117 -12.74 37.45 -6.61
N ASN A 118 -12.04 36.73 -7.49
CA ASN A 118 -12.10 36.92 -8.93
C ASN A 118 -13.14 36.02 -9.63
N ILE A 119 -14.03 35.40 -8.85
CA ILE A 119 -15.14 34.57 -9.33
C ILE A 119 -16.45 35.35 -9.18
N ASP A 120 -17.44 35.11 -10.05
CA ASP A 120 -18.77 35.70 -9.89
C ASP A 120 -19.33 35.40 -8.49
N TRP A 121 -19.49 36.45 -7.71
CA TRP A 121 -19.99 36.37 -6.35
C TRP A 121 -21.33 35.65 -6.27
N ASN A 122 -22.20 35.83 -7.28
CA ASN A 122 -23.54 35.25 -7.27
C ASN A 122 -23.53 33.73 -7.50
N THR A 123 -22.44 33.18 -8.05
CA THR A 123 -22.30 31.74 -8.30
C THR A 123 -21.55 31.01 -7.17
N LEU A 124 -21.02 31.73 -6.18
CA LEU A 124 -20.31 31.11 -5.06
C LEU A 124 -21.28 30.44 -4.10
N GLU A 125 -21.06 29.15 -3.89
CA GLU A 125 -21.76 28.30 -2.92
C GLU A 125 -20.75 27.39 -2.20
N ALA A 126 -21.18 26.77 -1.09
CA ALA A 126 -20.38 25.75 -0.42
C ALA A 126 -19.99 24.62 -1.40
N GLY A 127 -18.74 24.18 -1.35
CA GLY A 127 -18.17 23.22 -2.31
C GLY A 127 -17.53 23.86 -3.54
N THR A 128 -17.70 25.17 -3.77
CA THR A 128 -17.08 25.84 -4.92
C THR A 128 -15.55 25.83 -4.78
N PRO A 129 -14.79 25.35 -5.78
CA PRO A 129 -13.34 25.40 -5.74
C PRO A 129 -12.85 26.84 -5.93
N ILE A 130 -11.88 27.24 -5.12
CA ILE A 130 -11.19 28.52 -5.17
C ILE A 130 -9.71 28.28 -5.40
N SER A 131 -9.11 29.04 -6.31
CA SER A 131 -7.65 29.03 -6.50
C SER A 131 -7.06 30.35 -5.99
N SER A 132 -6.08 30.23 -5.10
CA SER A 132 -5.31 31.34 -4.54
C SER A 132 -3.84 31.17 -4.92
N THR A 133 -3.20 32.24 -5.38
CA THR A 133 -1.76 32.25 -5.66
C THR A 133 -0.91 32.14 -4.40
N VAL A 134 -1.48 32.47 -3.24
CA VAL A 134 -0.79 32.45 -1.94
C VAL A 134 -1.07 31.16 -1.19
N ALA A 135 -2.34 30.73 -1.13
CA ALA A 135 -2.77 29.61 -0.31
C ALA A 135 -2.98 28.30 -1.10
N GLY A 136 -2.86 28.34 -2.43
CA GLY A 136 -3.13 27.20 -3.31
C GLY A 136 -4.62 27.01 -3.57
N ASN A 137 -5.02 25.77 -3.85
CA ASN A 137 -6.42 25.44 -4.08
C ASN A 137 -7.15 25.19 -2.75
N GLY A 138 -8.36 25.70 -2.66
CA GLY A 138 -9.26 25.51 -1.53
C GLY A 138 -10.70 25.36 -1.98
N VAL A 139 -11.60 25.17 -1.03
CA VAL A 139 -13.03 24.94 -1.26
C VAL A 139 -13.83 25.89 -0.36
N VAL A 140 -14.83 26.56 -0.91
CA VAL A 140 -15.74 27.40 -0.13
C VAL A 140 -16.50 26.52 0.86
N LEU A 141 -16.42 26.87 2.15
CA LEU A 141 -17.24 26.25 3.20
C LEU A 141 -18.56 26.98 3.36
N GLU A 142 -18.49 28.31 3.41
CA GLU A 142 -19.63 29.16 3.71
C GLU A 142 -19.48 30.51 3.02
N LYS A 143 -20.58 31.02 2.48
CA LYS A 143 -20.67 32.39 1.96
C LYS A 143 -21.43 33.26 2.97
N LYS A 144 -20.80 34.35 3.39
CA LYS A 144 -21.39 35.39 4.24
C LYS A 144 -21.86 36.57 3.37
N GLU A 145 -22.25 37.66 4.01
CA GLU A 145 -22.75 38.86 3.31
C GLU A 145 -21.67 39.54 2.44
N ASP A 146 -20.46 39.70 2.97
CA ASP A 146 -19.34 40.42 2.36
C ASP A 146 -18.03 39.62 2.28
N SER A 147 -18.04 38.35 2.71
CA SER A 147 -16.88 37.46 2.70
C SER A 147 -17.27 36.00 2.46
N VAL A 148 -16.29 35.15 2.19
CA VAL A 148 -16.45 33.70 2.16
C VAL A 148 -15.41 33.02 3.05
N LEU A 149 -15.81 31.96 3.74
CA LEU A 149 -14.89 31.04 4.39
C LEU A 149 -14.42 30.00 3.38
N VAL A 150 -13.12 29.86 3.21
CA VAL A 150 -12.49 28.90 2.30
C VAL A 150 -11.57 27.97 3.08
N ASP A 151 -11.76 26.68 2.91
CA ASP A 151 -10.85 25.66 3.43
C ASP A 151 -9.75 25.35 2.41
N PHE A 152 -8.50 25.64 2.79
CA PHE A 152 -7.32 25.32 1.99
C PHE A 152 -6.63 24.03 2.45
N ASN A 153 -7.20 23.27 3.38
CA ASN A 153 -6.68 21.95 3.74
C ASN A 153 -6.72 20.99 2.55
N HIS A 154 -5.91 19.93 2.62
CA HIS A 154 -6.06 18.82 1.69
C HIS A 154 -7.48 18.24 1.80
N PRO A 155 -8.17 17.85 0.70
CA PRO A 155 -9.55 17.34 0.77
C PRO A 155 -9.74 16.12 1.69
N LEU A 156 -8.66 15.36 1.90
CA LEU A 156 -8.61 14.19 2.78
C LEU A 156 -7.95 14.46 4.14
N ALA A 157 -7.59 15.71 4.45
CA ALA A 157 -7.01 16.07 5.75
C ALA A 157 -8.01 15.83 6.88
N GLY A 158 -7.50 15.37 8.03
CA GLY A 158 -8.31 15.04 9.20
C GLY A 158 -9.13 13.75 9.07
N LYS A 159 -9.04 13.03 7.94
CA LYS A 159 -9.77 11.78 7.73
C LYS A 159 -8.88 10.57 8.03
N THR A 160 -9.44 9.60 8.75
CA THR A 160 -8.89 8.24 8.82
C THR A 160 -9.26 7.51 7.53
N LEU A 161 -8.29 6.84 6.92
CA LEU A 161 -8.46 6.14 5.65
C LEU A 161 -8.23 4.64 5.83
N VAL A 162 -9.00 3.83 5.12
CA VAL A 162 -8.84 2.39 5.06
C VAL A 162 -8.32 2.03 3.68
N PHE A 163 -7.24 1.26 3.63
CA PHE A 163 -6.66 0.79 2.37
C PHE A 163 -6.60 -0.73 2.36
N TRP A 164 -7.17 -1.34 1.34
CA TRP A 164 -6.80 -2.69 0.91
C TRP A 164 -5.68 -2.57 -0.12
N ILE A 165 -4.62 -3.37 0.03
CA ILE A 165 -3.40 -3.31 -0.77
C ILE A 165 -3.00 -4.74 -1.12
N LYS A 166 -2.61 -4.97 -2.37
CA LYS A 166 -2.04 -6.24 -2.84
C LYS A 166 -0.80 -5.99 -3.69
N VAL A 167 0.31 -6.64 -3.37
CA VAL A 167 1.53 -6.58 -4.19
C VAL A 167 1.39 -7.51 -5.38
N VAL A 168 1.42 -6.95 -6.60
CA VAL A 168 1.27 -7.71 -7.85
C VAL A 168 2.57 -7.79 -8.66
N GLU A 169 3.56 -6.94 -8.36
CA GLU A 169 4.91 -7.01 -8.92
C GLU A 169 5.93 -6.53 -7.88
N LEU A 170 7.07 -7.21 -7.81
CA LEU A 170 8.18 -6.87 -6.92
C LEU A 170 9.48 -6.90 -7.75
N ASN A 171 10.10 -5.73 -7.94
CA ASN A 171 11.39 -5.59 -8.60
C ASN A 171 12.40 -5.06 -7.57
N LYS A 172 13.35 -5.91 -7.19
CA LYS A 172 14.36 -5.60 -6.17
C LYS A 172 15.28 -4.46 -6.61
N SER A 173 15.55 -3.51 -5.71
CA SER A 173 16.60 -2.52 -5.93
C SER A 173 17.97 -3.20 -6.04
N GLN A 174 18.77 -2.79 -7.01
CA GLN A 174 20.15 -3.27 -7.21
C GLN A 174 21.12 -2.62 -6.21
#